data_AF-C0D2F5-F1
#
_entry.id   AF-C0D2F5-F1
#
_cell.length_a   1.000
_cell.length_b   1.000
_cell.length_c   1.000
_cell.angle_alpha   90.00
_cell.angle_beta   90.00
_cell.angle_gamma   90.00
#
_symmetry.space_group_name_H-M   'P 1'
#
loop_
_entity.id
_entity.type
_entity.pdbx_description
1 polymer ?
#
loop_
_entity_poly.entity_id
_entity_poly.type
_entity_poly.pdbx_seq_one_letter_code
_entity_poly.pdbx_strand_id
1 'polypeptide(L)'
;RSVDVARHMDVSKPSVCHAVATLRDGGFLTMDEDHFLYLTDIGLEVAETIYERHCFFTERLIAAGVDPKTAEADACRMEHVISTESFLRLKEAAAQEQEQIL
;
A
#
# COMPACT_ATOMS: atom_id res chain seq x y z
N ARG A 1 5.82 13.25 11.82
CA ARG A 1 4.96 13.26 13.03
C ARG A 1 3.49 12.98 12.65
N SER A 2 2.60 12.61 13.59
CA SER A 2 1.18 12.34 13.29
C SER A 2 0.43 13.54 12.68
N VAL A 3 0.86 14.76 12.99
CA VAL A 3 0.30 15.99 12.36
C VAL A 3 0.62 16.08 10.87
N ASP A 4 1.74 15.52 10.44
CA ASP A 4 2.15 15.54 9.03
C ASP A 4 1.35 14.51 8.24
N VAL A 5 1.14 13.32 8.83
CA VAL A 5 0.28 12.28 8.26
C VAL A 5 -1.16 12.78 8.09
N ALA A 6 -1.70 13.48 9.09
CA ALA A 6 -3.06 14.05 9.00
C ALA A 6 -3.21 15.05 7.85
N ARG A 7 -2.20 15.91 7.66
CA ARG A 7 -2.17 16.87 6.54
C ARG A 7 -2.03 16.18 5.19
N HIS A 8 -1.17 15.16 5.11
CA HIS A 8 -0.92 14.44 3.86
C HIS A 8 -2.11 13.61 3.40
N MET A 9 -2.81 12.97 4.34
CA MET A 9 -3.97 12.13 4.07
C MET A 9 -5.30 12.91 4.01
N ASP A 10 -5.28 14.23 4.25
CA ASP A 10 -6.47 15.09 4.35
C ASP A 10 -7.54 14.55 5.33
N VAL A 11 -7.08 14.11 6.52
CA VAL A 11 -7.94 13.58 7.59
C VAL A 11 -7.70 14.29 8.92
N SER A 12 -8.62 14.10 9.88
CA SER A 12 -8.53 14.74 11.18
C SER A 12 -7.34 14.21 12.01
N LYS A 13 -6.72 15.09 12.80
CA LYS A 13 -5.66 14.70 13.75
C LYS A 13 -6.13 13.61 14.73
N PRO A 14 -7.33 13.67 15.35
CA PRO A 14 -7.83 12.57 16.18
C PRO A 14 -7.88 11.22 15.44
N SER A 15 -8.30 11.19 14.18
CA SER A 15 -8.33 9.97 13.36
C SER A 15 -6.94 9.37 13.19
N VAL A 16 -5.93 10.21 12.88
CA VAL A 16 -4.54 9.74 12.75
C VAL A 16 -3.98 9.28 14.09
N CYS A 17 -4.24 10.00 15.18
CA CYS A 17 -3.77 9.58 16.51
C CYS A 17 -4.34 8.21 16.89
N HIS A 18 -5.60 7.94 16.57
CA HIS A 18 -6.21 6.64 16.77
C HIS A 18 -5.52 5.56 15.92
N ALA A 19 -5.36 5.78 14.61
CA ALA A 19 -4.71 4.84 13.71
C ALA A 19 -3.25 4.53 14.11
N VAL A 20 -2.48 5.56 14.49
CA VAL A 20 -1.10 5.43 14.97
C VAL A 20 -1.04 4.60 16.25
N ALA A 21 -1.98 4.79 17.18
CA ALA A 21 -2.05 3.97 18.39
C ALA A 21 -2.33 2.51 18.04
N THR A 22 -3.32 2.23 17.18
CA THR A 22 -3.63 0.86 16.73
C THR A 22 -2.45 0.18 16.05
N LEU A 23 -1.74 0.89 15.16
CA LEU A 23 -0.57 0.35 14.46
C LEU A 23 0.61 0.09 15.41
N ARG A 24 0.80 0.93 16.43
CA ARG A 24 1.82 0.71 17.46
C ARG A 24 1.47 -0.47 18.36
N ASP A 25 0.21 -0.56 18.80
CA ASP A 25 -0.26 -1.65 19.66
C ASP A 25 -0.19 -3.00 18.91
N GLY A 26 -0.34 -2.98 17.57
CA GLY A 26 -0.12 -4.12 16.68
C GLY A 26 1.34 -4.41 16.33
N GLY A 27 2.30 -3.59 16.79
CA GLY A 27 3.73 -3.80 16.55
C GLY A 27 4.25 -3.37 15.17
N PHE A 28 3.46 -2.66 14.38
CA PHE A 28 3.83 -2.20 13.03
C PHE A 28 4.58 -0.87 13.02
N LEU A 29 4.38 -0.04 14.05
CA LEU A 29 5.02 1.27 14.18
C LEU A 29 5.72 1.42 15.53
N THR A 30 6.80 2.19 15.53
CA THR A 30 7.43 2.76 16.73
C THR A 30 7.52 4.28 16.61
N MET A 31 7.75 4.94 17.75
CA MET A 31 7.88 6.40 17.84
C MET A 31 9.08 6.77 18.71
N ASP A 32 9.88 7.71 18.24
CA ASP A 32 11.03 8.23 19.01
C ASP A 32 10.62 9.37 19.98
N GLU A 33 11.61 9.89 20.70
CA GLU A 33 11.43 11.00 21.66
C GLU A 33 10.94 12.30 20.99
N ASP A 34 11.26 12.49 19.70
CA ASP A 34 10.87 13.65 18.89
C ASP A 34 9.51 13.49 18.16
N HIS A 35 8.81 12.38 18.44
CA HIS A 35 7.53 11.98 17.86
C HIS A 35 7.56 11.67 16.34
N PHE A 36 8.71 11.28 15.80
CA PHE A 36 8.81 10.68 14.47
C PHE A 36 8.29 9.25 14.49
N LEU A 37 7.63 8.87 13.40
CA LEU A 37 7.05 7.54 13.22
C LEU A 37 8.00 6.71 12.38
N TYR A 38 8.26 5.48 12.83
CA TYR A 38 9.10 4.53 12.12
C TYR A 38 8.34 3.22 11.95
N LEU A 39 8.46 2.61 10.78
CA LEU A 39 8.03 1.22 10.59
C LEU A 39 8.99 0.32 11.36
N THR A 40 8.42 -0.68 12.04
CA THR A 40 9.19 -1.83 12.50
C THR A 40 9.47 -2.75 11.31
N ASP A 41 10.29 -3.78 11.48
CA ASP A 41 10.54 -4.75 10.42
C ASP A 41 9.23 -5.42 9.94
N ILE A 42 8.34 -5.76 10.87
CA ILE A 42 7.02 -6.33 10.55
C ILE A 42 6.14 -5.29 9.84
N GLY A 43 6.18 -4.03 10.30
CA GLY A 43 5.47 -2.93 9.64
C GLY A 43 5.94 -2.71 8.21
N LEU A 44 7.25 -2.82 7.98
CA LEU A 44 7.86 -2.66 6.67
C LEU A 44 7.46 -3.79 5.73
N GLU A 45 7.54 -5.05 6.16
CA GLU A 45 7.13 -6.22 5.36
C GLU A 45 5.67 -6.10 4.88
N VAL A 46 4.77 -5.69 5.77
CA VAL A 46 3.35 -5.49 5.43
C VAL A 46 3.18 -4.31 4.47
N ALA A 47 3.87 -3.19 4.73
CA ALA A 47 3.82 -2.02 3.86
C ALA A 47 4.34 -2.32 2.45
N GLU A 48 5.44 -3.05 2.33
CA GLU A 48 6.01 -3.48 1.06
C GLU A 48 5.05 -4.40 0.29
N THR A 49 4.39 -5.33 0.98
CA THR A 49 3.38 -6.21 0.35
C THR A 49 2.20 -5.42 -0.22
N ILE A 50 1.72 -4.41 0.49
CA ILE A 50 0.63 -3.55 0.02
C ILE A 50 1.10 -2.69 -1.16
N TYR A 51 2.30 -2.11 -1.05
CA TYR A 51 2.87 -1.27 -2.09
C TYR A 51 3.17 -2.06 -3.38
N GLU A 52 3.61 -3.31 -3.27
CA GLU A 52 3.79 -4.18 -4.41
C GLU A 52 2.48 -4.40 -5.18
N ARG A 53 1.38 -4.64 -4.46
CA ARG A 53 0.04 -4.77 -5.06
C ARG A 53 -0.38 -3.49 -5.74
N HIS A 54 -0.14 -2.33 -5.11
CA HIS A 54 -0.40 -1.02 -5.68
C HIS A 54 0.25 -0.88 -7.06
N CYS A 55 1.58 -1.06 -7.11
CA CYS A 55 2.37 -0.90 -8.32
C CYS A 55 1.91 -1.88 -9.41
N PHE A 56 1.71 -3.15 -9.04
CA PHE A 56 1.25 -4.17 -9.97
C PHE A 56 -0.09 -3.78 -10.63
N PHE A 57 -1.11 -3.41 -9.84
CA PHE A 57 -2.40 -3.05 -10.42
C PHE A 57 -2.35 -1.75 -11.21
N THR A 58 -1.63 -0.74 -10.73
CA THR A 58 -1.45 0.53 -11.44
C THR A 58 -0.84 0.27 -12.82
N GLU A 59 0.27 -0.48 -12.90
CA GLU A 59 0.94 -0.79 -14.16
C GLU A 59 0.05 -1.61 -15.11
N ARG A 60 -0.66 -2.62 -14.59
CA ARG A 60 -1.55 -3.47 -15.40
C ARG A 60 -2.76 -2.71 -15.94
N LEU A 61 -3.35 -1.82 -15.14
CA LEU A 61 -4.48 -0.99 -15.58
C LEU A 61 -4.04 0.02 -16.63
N ILE A 62 -2.88 0.66 -16.44
CA ILE A 62 -2.29 1.55 -17.45
C ILE A 62 -2.01 0.79 -18.75
N ALA A 63 -1.42 -0.41 -18.67
CA ALA A 63 -1.16 -1.25 -19.84
C ALA A 63 -2.44 -1.68 -20.56
N ALA A 64 -3.55 -1.81 -19.83
CA ALA A 64 -4.88 -2.07 -20.39
C ALA A 64 -5.55 -0.81 -21.02
N GLY A 65 -4.91 0.36 -20.94
CA GLY A 65 -5.39 1.62 -21.53
C GLY A 65 -6.19 2.50 -20.58
N VAL A 66 -6.19 2.23 -19.27
CA VAL A 66 -6.82 3.10 -18.27
C VAL A 66 -5.97 4.36 -18.05
N ASP A 67 -6.63 5.51 -17.88
CA ASP A 67 -5.95 6.76 -17.52
C ASP A 67 -5.13 6.59 -16.23
N PRO A 68 -3.87 7.08 -16.16
CA PRO A 68 -3.00 6.86 -15.01
C PRO A 68 -3.59 7.27 -13.66
N LYS A 69 -4.37 8.37 -13.59
CA LYS A 69 -4.97 8.81 -12.32
C LYS A 69 -6.09 7.86 -11.88
N THR A 70 -6.86 7.36 -12.85
CA THR A 70 -7.90 6.37 -12.58
C THR A 70 -7.27 5.04 -12.15
N ALA A 71 -6.21 4.60 -12.84
CA ALA A 71 -5.48 3.39 -12.52
C ALA A 71 -4.91 3.41 -11.09
N GLU A 72 -4.25 4.51 -10.70
CA GLU A 72 -3.72 4.70 -9.34
C GLU A 72 -4.83 4.66 -8.28
N ALA A 73 -5.95 5.35 -8.53
CA ALA A 73 -7.08 5.38 -7.60
C ALA A 73 -7.78 4.02 -7.47
N ASP A 74 -7.89 3.26 -8.56
CA ASP A 74 -8.43 1.90 -8.55
C ASP A 74 -7.48 0.93 -7.84
N ALA A 75 -6.18 0.97 -8.17
CA ALA A 75 -5.15 0.15 -7.54
C ALA A 75 -5.11 0.35 -6.02
N CYS A 76 -5.19 1.61 -5.57
CA CYS A 76 -5.26 1.97 -4.14
C CYS A 76 -6.43 1.31 -3.40
N ARG A 77 -7.55 1.04 -4.09
CA ARG A 77 -8.65 0.27 -3.50
C ARG A 77 -8.39 -1.23 -3.58
N MET A 78 -7.89 -1.70 -4.71
CA MET A 78 -7.67 -3.13 -4.99
C MET A 78 -6.64 -3.76 -4.05
N GLU A 79 -5.53 -3.05 -3.76
CA GLU A 79 -4.43 -3.55 -2.92
C GLU A 79 -4.88 -4.00 -1.52
N HIS A 80 -5.90 -3.33 -0.97
CA HIS A 80 -6.41 -3.58 0.37
C HIS A 80 -7.49 -4.67 0.43
N VAL A 81 -8.19 -4.95 -0.67
CA VAL A 81 -9.34 -5.88 -0.68
C VAL A 81 -9.02 -7.21 -1.34
N ILE A 82 -8.01 -7.27 -2.21
CA ILE A 82 -7.66 -8.49 -2.91
C ILE A 82 -7.04 -9.52 -1.96
N SER A 83 -7.45 -10.78 -2.12
CA SER A 83 -6.83 -11.89 -1.40
C SER A 83 -5.38 -12.11 -1.86
N THR A 84 -4.52 -12.56 -0.95
CA THR A 84 -3.13 -12.92 -1.29
C THR A 84 -3.07 -13.96 -2.41
N GLU A 85 -3.94 -14.99 -2.36
CA GLU A 85 -3.99 -16.02 -3.40
C GLU A 85 -4.30 -15.42 -4.78
N SER A 86 -5.32 -14.57 -4.88
CA SER A 86 -5.70 -13.95 -6.15
C SER A 86 -4.57 -13.05 -6.69
N PHE A 87 -3.91 -12.29 -5.83
CA PHE A 87 -2.79 -11.46 -6.23
C PHE A 87 -1.63 -12.28 -6.80
N LEU A 88 -1.22 -13.34 -6.09
CA LEU A 88 -0.11 -14.19 -6.52
C LEU A 88 -0.39 -14.85 -7.89
N ARG A 89 -1.60 -15.39 -8.09
CA ARG A 89 -1.98 -15.99 -9.38
C ARG A 89 -2.01 -14.98 -10.53
N LEU A 90 -2.51 -13.77 -10.28
CA LEU A 90 -2.52 -12.71 -11.30
C LEU A 90 -1.10 -12.27 -11.66
N LYS A 91 -0.22 -12.17 -10.66
CA LYS A 91 1.19 -11.82 -10.85
C LYS A 91 1.93 -12.90 -11.65
N GLU A 92 1.74 -14.17 -11.31
CA GLU A 92 2.30 -15.30 -12.05
C GLU A 92 1.83 -15.32 -13.51
N ALA A 93 0.52 -15.17 -13.74
CA ALA A 93 -0.05 -15.13 -15.09
C ALA A 93 0.54 -13.98 -15.93
N ALA A 94 0.68 -12.79 -15.34
CA ALA A 94 1.26 -11.63 -16.02
C ALA A 94 2.75 -11.81 -16.39
N ALA A 95 3.52 -12.55 -15.59
CA ALA A 95 4.92 -12.87 -15.90
C ALA A 95 5.03 -13.86 -17.08
N GLN A 96 4.14 -14.86 -17.14
CA GLN A 96 4.12 -15.84 -18.24
C GLN A 96 3.76 -15.19 -19.60
N GLU A 97 2.88 -14.19 -19.60
CA GLU A 97 2.55 -13.41 -20.80
C GLU A 97 3.80 -12.68 -21.36
N GLN A 98 4.70 -12.21 -20.49
CA GLN A 98 5.91 -11.51 -20.91
C GLN A 98 6.96 -12.44 -21.52
N GLU A 99 7.07 -13.68 -21.01
CA GLU A 99 7.99 -14.69 -21.55
C GLU A 99 7.55 -15.25 -22.91
N GLN A 100 6.24 -15.28 -23.20
CA GLN A 100 5.74 -15.75 -24.51
C GLN A 100 5.91 -14.75 -25.65
N ILE A 101 6.25 -13.49 -25.35
CA ILE A 101 6.45 -12.42 -26.34
C ILE A 101 7.93 -12.25 -26.71
N LEU A 102 8.85 -12.91 -25.99
CA LEU A 102 10.30 -12.97 -26.25
C LEU A 102 10.68 -14.21 -27.07
#